data_AF-A0A972ARF9-F1
#
_entry.id   AF-A0A972ARF9-F1
#
_cell.length_a   1.000
_cell.length_b   1.000
_cell.length_c   1.000
_cell.angle_alpha   90.00
_cell.angle_beta   90.00
_cell.angle_gamma   90.00
#
_symmetry.space_group_name_H-M   'P 1'
#
loop_
_entity.id
_entity.type
_entity.pdbx_description
1 polymer ?
#
loop_
_entity_poly.entity_id
_entity_poly.type
_entity_poly.pdbx_seq_one_letter_code
_entity_poly.pdbx_strand_id
1 'polypeptide(L)'
;MNITINFKTLFKSVKVFVALLVMLFTLNQSIYGARVDKSGMFDNTFKTALPQTAVAEMVNEHFDAPLPRGKTVKKCFIFGYDGARCDGLFNIKGMENSAVNAVAASGGLYVSYAGGTDKVLNAQATSTGPGWASILTGKWAKDTGVKNNGQLLNSDCRTVLTSLVESGKADSAAFMCIWDGHITGENATYREEARYTMANDIDVRWETYSWDDALHQALLSEAASPACADIVFFVYERPDSAGHGKGFSNDVPEYVEAIKGCDRDAYDLIRTIEARSTYAGEDWLFIITSDHGGHGTSHGSQHVDCRMTYIATNKAIAMD
;
A
#
# COMPACT_ATOMS: atom_id res chain seq x y z
N MET A 1 -10.37 -22.22 53.07
CA MET A 1 -10.64 -20.77 52.95
C MET A 1 -11.50 -20.58 51.70
N ASN A 2 -12.82 -20.47 51.87
CA ASN A 2 -13.75 -20.32 50.74
C ASN A 2 -13.78 -18.85 50.32
N ILE A 3 -13.22 -18.54 49.15
CA ILE A 3 -13.32 -17.20 48.56
C ILE A 3 -14.69 -17.08 47.91
N THR A 4 -15.60 -16.34 48.53
CA THR A 4 -16.89 -16.00 47.93
C THR A 4 -16.69 -14.84 46.96
N ILE A 5 -16.69 -15.13 45.66
CA ILE A 5 -16.59 -14.09 44.62
C ILE A 5 -17.92 -13.33 44.56
N ASN A 6 -17.89 -12.03 44.87
CA ASN A 6 -19.05 -11.17 44.68
C ASN A 6 -19.22 -10.83 43.19
N PHE A 7 -20.04 -11.62 42.51
CA PHE A 7 -20.29 -11.46 41.08
C PHE A 7 -20.79 -10.06 40.71
N LYS A 8 -21.59 -9.38 41.53
CA LYS A 8 -22.06 -8.00 41.23
C LYS A 8 -20.90 -7.00 41.19
N THR A 9 -19.97 -7.09 42.14
CA THR A 9 -18.78 -6.25 42.17
C THR A 9 -17.85 -6.58 41.00
N LEU A 10 -17.65 -7.87 40.70
CA LEU A 10 -16.87 -8.31 39.55
C LEU A 10 -17.44 -7.80 38.22
N PHE A 11 -18.76 -7.92 38.00
CA PHE A 11 -19.43 -7.41 36.79
C PHE A 11 -19.31 -5.89 36.66
N LYS A 12 -19.39 -5.14 37.77
CA LYS A 12 -19.19 -3.69 37.75
C LYS A 12 -17.75 -3.32 37.39
N SER A 13 -16.76 -4.03 37.97
CA SER A 13 -15.35 -3.82 37.65
C SER A 13 -15.02 -4.17 36.18
N VAL A 14 -15.57 -5.26 35.65
CA VAL A 14 -15.41 -5.63 34.23
C VAL A 14 -16.01 -4.55 33.32
N LYS A 15 -17.21 -4.05 33.62
CA LYS A 15 -17.82 -2.96 32.83
C LYS A 15 -16.99 -1.67 32.84
N VAL A 16 -16.44 -1.28 33.99
CA VAL A 16 -15.58 -0.10 34.10
C VAL A 16 -14.28 -0.30 33.32
N PHE A 17 -13.67 -1.48 33.41
CA PHE A 17 -12.45 -1.81 32.67
C PHE A 17 -12.67 -1.82 31.15
N VAL A 18 -13.77 -2.41 30.67
CA VAL A 18 -14.16 -2.36 29.25
C VAL A 18 -14.38 -0.92 28.80
N ALA A 19 -15.07 -0.10 29.60
CA ALA A 19 -15.29 1.31 29.26
C ALA A 19 -13.97 2.11 29.18
N LEU A 20 -13.03 1.88 30.10
CA LEU A 20 -11.69 2.48 30.08
C LEU A 20 -10.90 2.06 28.82
N LEU A 21 -10.94 0.78 28.45
CA LEU A 21 -10.29 0.30 27.22
C LEU A 21 -10.88 0.94 25.96
N VAL A 22 -12.21 1.03 25.87
CA VAL A 22 -12.89 1.70 24.75
C VAL A 22 -12.52 3.19 24.73
N MET A 23 -12.45 3.85 25.88
CA MET A 23 -12.04 5.25 25.98
C MET A 23 -10.59 5.47 25.54
N LEU A 24 -9.65 4.62 25.95
CA LEU A 24 -8.25 4.71 25.53
C LEU A 24 -8.09 4.49 24.03
N PHE A 25 -8.79 3.49 23.48
CA PHE A 25 -8.75 3.20 22.05
C PHE A 25 -9.32 4.34 21.20
N THR A 26 -10.41 4.95 21.65
CA THR A 26 -11.02 6.12 20.98
C THR A 26 -10.18 7.39 21.14
N LEU A 27 -9.52 7.58 22.28
CA LEU A 27 -8.60 8.69 22.51
C LEU A 27 -7.39 8.63 21.57
N ASN A 28 -6.74 7.46 21.45
CA ASN A 28 -5.59 7.27 20.55
C ASN A 28 -5.96 7.60 19.09
N GLN A 29 -7.11 7.16 18.61
CA GLN A 29 -7.61 7.50 17.27
C GLN A 29 -7.86 8.98 17.10
N SER A 30 -8.46 9.63 18.11
CA SER A 30 -8.74 11.05 18.07
C SER A 30 -7.46 11.89 18.03
N ILE A 31 -6.44 11.51 18.79
CA ILE A 31 -5.13 12.18 18.81
C ILE A 31 -4.42 11.97 17.46
N TYR A 32 -4.38 10.74 16.96
CA TYR A 32 -3.77 10.43 15.66
C TYR A 32 -4.44 11.20 14.54
N GLY A 33 -5.77 11.13 14.45
CA GLY A 33 -6.54 11.85 13.42
C GLY A 33 -6.33 13.35 13.49
N ALA A 34 -6.39 13.94 14.69
CA ALA A 34 -6.12 15.37 14.86
C ALA A 34 -4.69 15.76 14.44
N ARG A 35 -3.69 14.89 14.63
CA ARG A 35 -2.32 15.12 14.16
C ARG A 35 -2.25 15.10 12.63
N VAL A 36 -2.90 14.12 11.99
CA VAL A 36 -2.99 14.01 10.52
C VAL A 36 -3.69 15.23 9.93
N ASP A 37 -4.87 15.59 10.43
CA ASP A 37 -5.65 16.72 9.90
C ASP A 37 -4.91 18.06 10.09
N LYS A 38 -4.25 18.27 11.23
CA LYS A 38 -3.47 19.49 11.50
C LYS A 38 -2.18 19.60 10.68
N SER A 39 -1.71 18.51 10.08
CA SER A 39 -0.49 18.54 9.26
C SER A 39 -0.66 19.44 8.03
N GLY A 40 -1.90 19.59 7.53
CA GLY A 40 -2.19 20.27 6.26
C GLY A 40 -1.42 19.66 5.08
N MET A 41 -1.15 18.36 5.13
CA MET A 41 -0.42 17.62 4.09
C MET A 41 -1.34 16.89 3.12
N PHE A 42 -2.55 16.54 3.56
CA PHE A 42 -3.47 15.70 2.80
C PHE A 42 -4.67 16.49 2.28
N ASP A 43 -5.15 16.11 1.11
CA ASP A 43 -6.32 16.70 0.43
C ASP A 43 -7.65 16.23 1.03
N ASN A 44 -7.61 15.20 1.89
CA ASN A 44 -8.73 14.72 2.69
C ASN A 44 -8.36 14.65 4.17
N THR A 45 -9.35 14.33 5.00
CA THR A 45 -9.20 14.20 6.45
C THR A 45 -9.09 12.74 6.87
N PHE A 46 -8.64 12.50 8.09
CA PHE A 46 -8.69 11.20 8.75
C PHE A 46 -10.09 10.57 8.72
N LYS A 47 -11.15 11.39 8.85
CA LYS A 47 -12.54 10.92 8.81
C LYS A 47 -12.98 10.46 7.42
N THR A 48 -12.44 11.08 6.39
CA THR A 48 -12.74 10.82 4.97
C THR A 48 -11.60 10.00 4.33
N ALA A 49 -10.86 9.23 5.12
CA ALA A 49 -9.78 8.40 4.64
C ALA A 49 -10.28 7.39 3.61
N LEU A 50 -9.54 7.22 2.52
CA LEU A 50 -9.92 6.31 1.45
C LEU A 50 -9.59 4.86 1.83
N PRO A 51 -10.40 3.87 1.42
CA PRO A 51 -9.99 2.48 1.52
C PRO A 51 -8.78 2.25 0.60
N GLN A 52 -7.79 1.47 1.03
CA GLN A 52 -6.65 1.13 0.15
C GLN A 52 -7.06 0.36 -1.12
N THR A 53 -8.27 -0.22 -1.13
CA THR A 53 -8.86 -0.84 -2.33
C THR A 53 -9.11 0.16 -3.46
N ALA A 54 -9.17 1.47 -3.17
CA ALA A 54 -9.32 2.52 -4.18
C ALA A 54 -8.18 2.53 -5.20
N VAL A 55 -6.99 2.01 -4.86
CA VAL A 55 -5.85 1.94 -5.79
C VAL A 55 -6.19 1.12 -7.04
N ALA A 56 -6.80 -0.06 -6.88
CA ALA A 56 -7.20 -0.88 -8.02
C ALA A 56 -8.28 -0.20 -8.89
N GLU A 57 -9.19 0.56 -8.26
CA GLU A 57 -10.20 1.34 -8.99
C GLU A 57 -9.53 2.40 -9.87
N MET A 58 -8.59 3.19 -9.31
CA MET A 58 -7.83 4.18 -10.06
C MET A 58 -7.05 3.57 -11.24
N VAL A 59 -6.46 2.39 -11.05
CA VAL A 59 -5.74 1.69 -12.12
C VAL A 59 -6.72 1.26 -13.21
N ASN A 60 -7.84 0.62 -12.86
CA ASN A 60 -8.85 0.22 -13.85
C ASN A 60 -9.41 1.42 -14.61
N GLU A 61 -9.79 2.50 -13.91
CA GLU A 61 -10.29 3.73 -14.53
C GLU A 61 -9.28 4.35 -15.50
N HIS A 62 -7.99 4.32 -15.17
CA HIS A 62 -6.95 4.86 -16.04
C HIS A 62 -6.85 4.11 -17.37
N PHE A 63 -6.89 2.77 -17.32
CA PHE A 63 -6.84 1.90 -18.49
C PHE A 63 -8.18 1.83 -19.26
N ASP A 64 -9.31 2.08 -18.59
CA ASP A 64 -10.64 2.17 -19.21
C ASP A 64 -10.87 3.51 -19.91
N ALA A 65 -10.25 4.58 -19.42
CA ALA A 65 -10.37 5.89 -20.02
C ALA A 65 -9.73 5.92 -21.41
N PRO A 66 -10.33 6.63 -22.39
CA PRO A 66 -9.72 6.81 -23.70
C PRO A 66 -8.34 7.47 -23.56
N LEU A 67 -7.44 7.18 -24.51
CA LEU A 67 -6.14 7.85 -24.57
C LEU A 67 -6.34 9.37 -24.79
N PRO A 68 -5.71 10.21 -23.97
CA PRO A 68 -5.69 11.65 -24.22
C PRO A 68 -5.09 11.97 -25.59
N ARG A 69 -5.45 13.12 -26.17
CA ARG A 69 -4.94 13.54 -27.47
C ARG A 69 -3.41 13.53 -27.49
N GLY A 70 -2.83 12.84 -28.47
CA GLY A 70 -1.38 12.73 -28.67
C GLY A 70 -0.72 11.61 -27.88
N LYS A 71 -1.47 10.87 -27.05
CA LYS A 71 -1.00 9.67 -26.34
C LYS A 71 -1.32 8.42 -27.16
N THR A 72 -0.44 7.43 -27.09
CA THR A 72 -0.52 6.18 -27.85
C THR A 72 -0.61 4.94 -26.96
N VAL A 73 -0.25 5.05 -25.69
CA VAL A 73 -0.23 3.92 -24.75
C VAL A 73 -0.50 4.39 -23.32
N LYS A 74 -1.17 3.55 -22.53
CA LYS A 74 -1.41 3.74 -21.09
C LYS A 74 -0.29 3.07 -20.31
N LYS A 75 0.23 3.73 -19.28
CA LYS A 75 1.32 3.21 -18.45
C LYS A 75 1.01 3.46 -16.97
N CYS A 76 1.35 2.53 -16.10
CA CYS A 76 1.15 2.68 -14.67
C CYS A 76 2.34 2.15 -13.87
N PHE A 77 2.78 2.95 -12.88
CA PHE A 77 3.71 2.51 -11.84
C PHE A 77 3.03 2.64 -10.48
N ILE A 78 3.00 1.55 -9.74
CA ILE A 78 2.52 1.48 -8.35
C ILE A 78 3.76 1.27 -7.46
N PHE A 79 4.11 2.30 -6.70
CA PHE A 79 5.26 2.35 -5.81
C PHE A 79 4.79 1.94 -4.40
N GLY A 80 5.11 0.71 -3.98
CA GLY A 80 4.74 0.20 -2.67
C GLY A 80 5.82 0.46 -1.62
N TYR A 81 5.48 1.14 -0.52
CA TYR A 81 6.37 1.28 0.64
C TYR A 81 5.81 0.42 1.78
N ASP A 82 6.38 -0.76 1.99
CA ASP A 82 5.89 -1.72 2.99
C ASP A 82 6.00 -1.13 4.40
N GLY A 83 4.92 -1.19 5.18
CA GLY A 83 4.93 -0.75 6.58
C GLY A 83 5.11 0.75 6.80
N ALA A 84 4.99 1.59 5.77
CA ALA A 84 5.11 3.05 5.87
C ALA A 84 3.83 3.71 6.39
N ARG A 85 3.85 4.12 7.66
CA ARG A 85 2.74 4.82 8.32
C ARG A 85 2.37 6.12 7.60
N CYS A 86 1.08 6.46 7.57
CA CYS A 86 0.56 7.73 7.07
C CYS A 86 1.30 8.96 7.65
N ASP A 87 1.46 9.00 8.97
CA ASP A 87 2.16 10.09 9.67
C ASP A 87 3.69 10.04 9.53
N GLY A 88 4.24 8.96 8.96
CA GLY A 88 5.64 8.88 8.52
C GLY A 88 5.96 9.91 7.44
N LEU A 89 4.98 10.27 6.61
CA LEU A 89 5.15 11.24 5.53
C LEU A 89 5.41 12.67 6.01
N PHE A 90 5.14 13.00 7.28
CA PHE A 90 5.49 14.33 7.79
C PHE A 90 6.99 14.61 7.70
N ASN A 91 7.81 13.56 7.70
CA ASN A 91 9.25 13.67 7.63
C ASN A 91 9.78 13.97 6.22
N ILE A 92 8.94 13.85 5.18
CA ILE A 92 9.29 14.16 3.78
C ILE A 92 8.67 15.47 3.29
N LYS A 93 7.79 16.09 4.08
CA LYS A 93 7.13 17.34 3.72
C LYS A 93 8.17 18.43 3.43
N GLY A 94 8.15 18.96 2.21
CA GLY A 94 9.05 20.05 1.78
C GLY A 94 10.46 19.60 1.39
N MET A 95 10.74 18.30 1.34
CA MET A 95 11.97 17.81 0.69
C MET A 95 11.92 18.06 -0.82
N GLU A 96 13.02 18.56 -1.39
CA GLU A 96 13.12 18.88 -2.83
C GLU A 96 13.05 17.61 -3.70
N ASN A 97 13.79 16.56 -3.30
CA ASN A 97 13.83 15.27 -4.00
C ASN A 97 12.85 14.29 -3.37
N SER A 98 11.56 14.58 -3.47
CA SER A 98 10.49 13.77 -2.89
C SER A 98 9.49 13.33 -3.95
N ALA A 99 9.36 12.02 -4.13
CA ALA A 99 8.43 11.41 -5.08
C ALA A 99 6.98 11.72 -4.69
N VAL A 100 6.65 11.56 -3.41
CA VAL A 100 5.31 11.84 -2.89
C VAL A 100 4.95 13.30 -3.14
N ASN A 101 5.83 14.26 -2.82
CA ASN A 101 5.55 15.67 -3.08
C ASN A 101 5.39 15.95 -4.59
N ALA A 102 6.25 15.39 -5.44
CA ALA A 102 6.22 15.61 -6.89
C ALA A 102 4.97 15.03 -7.55
N VAL A 103 4.59 13.80 -7.18
CA VAL A 103 3.40 13.11 -7.70
C VAL A 103 2.14 13.82 -7.22
N ALA A 104 2.04 14.12 -5.92
CA ALA A 104 0.88 14.78 -5.33
C ALA A 104 0.64 16.19 -5.90
N ALA A 105 1.69 16.92 -6.28
CA ALA A 105 1.55 18.25 -6.88
C ALA A 105 0.73 18.26 -8.19
N SER A 106 0.63 17.12 -8.89
CA SER A 106 -0.13 17.00 -10.14
C SER A 106 -1.53 16.38 -9.96
N GLY A 107 -1.79 15.71 -8.84
CA GLY A 107 -3.06 15.02 -8.60
C GLY A 107 -3.54 15.20 -7.17
N GLY A 108 -2.89 14.53 -6.22
CA GLY A 108 -3.13 14.77 -4.79
C GLY A 108 -2.47 13.76 -3.87
N LEU A 109 -2.55 14.05 -2.58
CA LEU A 109 -2.11 13.18 -1.49
C LEU A 109 -3.26 12.96 -0.51
N TYR A 110 -3.68 11.70 -0.37
CA TYR A 110 -4.85 11.33 0.39
C TYR A 110 -4.49 10.40 1.54
N VAL A 111 -5.05 10.65 2.71
CA VAL A 111 -5.12 9.70 3.81
C VAL A 111 -5.90 8.48 3.33
N SER A 112 -5.36 7.29 3.55
CA SER A 112 -6.04 6.03 3.28
C SER A 112 -5.95 5.08 4.47
N TYR A 113 -6.62 3.93 4.39
CA TYR A 113 -6.58 2.94 5.45
C TYR A 113 -6.54 1.49 4.97
N ALA A 114 -5.88 0.68 5.79
CA ALA A 114 -5.78 -0.77 5.73
C ALA A 114 -6.71 -1.46 6.75
N GLY A 115 -6.76 -2.79 6.68
CA GLY A 115 -7.36 -3.62 7.73
C GLY A 115 -8.88 -3.83 7.63
N GLY A 116 -9.51 -3.44 6.52
CA GLY A 116 -10.94 -3.65 6.25
C GLY A 116 -11.83 -2.47 6.66
N THR A 117 -13.03 -2.37 6.07
CA THR A 117 -14.01 -1.28 6.33
C THR A 117 -14.50 -1.23 7.77
N ASP A 118 -14.62 -2.39 8.41
CA ASP A 118 -15.04 -2.53 9.81
C ASP A 118 -13.95 -3.27 10.61
N LYS A 119 -13.71 -2.82 11.85
CA LYS A 119 -12.65 -3.35 12.72
C LYS A 119 -12.98 -4.72 13.34
N VAL A 120 -14.19 -5.25 13.12
CA VAL A 120 -14.70 -6.47 13.74
C VAL A 120 -15.26 -7.45 12.71
N LEU A 121 -16.23 -7.03 11.89
CA LEU A 121 -16.97 -7.94 11.00
C LEU A 121 -16.23 -8.24 9.69
N ASN A 122 -15.50 -7.26 9.16
CA ASN A 122 -14.74 -7.37 7.90
C ASN A 122 -13.25 -7.06 8.11
N ALA A 123 -12.75 -7.30 9.33
CA ALA A 123 -11.36 -7.03 9.65
C ALA A 123 -10.43 -8.01 8.93
N GLN A 124 -9.33 -7.48 8.42
CA GLN A 124 -8.15 -8.24 8.02
C GLN A 124 -6.93 -7.73 8.77
N ALA A 125 -5.89 -8.55 8.89
CA ALA A 125 -4.65 -8.09 9.48
C ALA A 125 -4.10 -6.91 8.66
N THR A 126 -3.61 -5.88 9.35
CA THR A 126 -2.82 -4.80 8.72
C THR A 126 -1.39 -5.31 8.52
N SER A 127 -1.24 -6.21 7.55
CA SER A 127 -0.02 -6.95 7.24
C SER A 127 0.13 -7.07 5.72
N THR A 128 1.37 -7.28 5.28
CA THR A 128 1.83 -7.38 3.89
C THR A 128 0.89 -8.10 2.93
N GLY A 129 0.63 -9.39 3.14
CA GLY A 129 -0.19 -10.21 2.25
C GLY A 129 -1.60 -9.65 2.05
N PRO A 130 -2.39 -9.49 3.13
CA PRO A 130 -3.73 -8.89 3.04
C PRO A 130 -3.72 -7.47 2.47
N GLY A 131 -2.74 -6.65 2.88
CA GLY A 131 -2.62 -5.26 2.51
C GLY A 131 -2.50 -5.08 1.00
N TRP A 132 -1.44 -5.66 0.43
CA TRP A 132 -1.20 -5.64 -1.01
C TRP A 132 -2.29 -6.37 -1.79
N ALA A 133 -2.84 -7.48 -1.29
CA ALA A 133 -3.93 -8.17 -1.97
C ALA A 133 -5.14 -7.25 -2.14
N SER A 134 -5.46 -6.44 -1.13
CA SER A 134 -6.55 -5.47 -1.23
C SER A 134 -6.26 -4.32 -2.17
N ILE A 135 -5.04 -3.79 -2.15
CA ILE A 135 -4.59 -2.74 -3.06
C ILE A 135 -4.68 -3.19 -4.52
N LEU A 136 -4.21 -4.40 -4.82
CA LEU A 136 -4.11 -4.88 -6.20
C LEU A 136 -5.40 -5.47 -6.76
N THR A 137 -6.34 -5.90 -5.92
CA THR A 137 -7.60 -6.52 -6.39
C THR A 137 -8.81 -5.59 -6.27
N GLY A 138 -8.68 -4.50 -5.49
CA GLY A 138 -9.80 -3.63 -5.14
C GLY A 138 -10.79 -4.30 -4.18
N LYS A 139 -10.41 -5.42 -3.55
CA LYS A 139 -11.29 -6.23 -2.71
C LYS A 139 -10.71 -6.43 -1.31
N TRP A 140 -11.57 -6.60 -0.33
CA TRP A 140 -11.13 -6.93 1.04
C TRP A 140 -11.00 -8.44 1.24
N ALA A 141 -10.40 -8.84 2.37
CA ALA A 141 -10.14 -10.25 2.72
C ALA A 141 -11.37 -11.19 2.68
N LYS A 142 -12.58 -10.64 2.79
CA LYS A 142 -13.82 -11.41 2.60
C LYS A 142 -13.86 -12.06 1.22
N ASP A 143 -13.42 -11.34 0.19
CA ASP A 143 -13.48 -11.78 -1.21
C ASP A 143 -12.11 -12.30 -1.67
N THR A 144 -11.00 -11.69 -1.25
CA THR A 144 -9.65 -12.14 -1.63
C THR A 144 -9.24 -13.43 -0.92
N GLY A 145 -9.83 -13.75 0.24
CA GLY A 145 -9.44 -14.89 1.08
C GLY A 145 -8.20 -14.66 1.94
N VAL A 146 -7.49 -13.55 1.74
CA VAL A 146 -6.21 -13.23 2.40
C VAL A 146 -6.47 -12.39 3.64
N LYS A 147 -6.66 -13.04 4.79
CA LYS A 147 -6.91 -12.38 6.09
C LYS A 147 -5.63 -12.11 6.88
N ASN A 148 -4.57 -12.88 6.64
CA ASN A 148 -3.25 -12.76 7.24
C ASN A 148 -2.17 -13.19 6.24
N ASN A 149 -0.90 -12.93 6.56
CA ASN A 149 0.26 -13.41 5.82
C ASN A 149 0.27 -14.95 5.75
N GLY A 150 0.83 -15.50 4.67
CA GLY A 150 0.86 -16.94 4.45
C GLY A 150 -0.49 -17.53 4.04
N GLN A 151 -1.31 -16.75 3.34
CA GLN A 151 -2.57 -17.20 2.75
C GLN A 151 -2.59 -16.87 1.26
N LEU A 152 -3.05 -17.85 0.47
CA LEU A 152 -3.20 -17.74 -0.97
C LEU A 152 -4.35 -16.79 -1.30
N LEU A 153 -4.17 -16.02 -2.37
CA LEU A 153 -5.25 -15.30 -3.02
C LEU A 153 -6.26 -16.30 -3.57
N ASN A 154 -7.56 -16.06 -3.33
CA ASN A 154 -8.64 -16.85 -3.90
C ASN A 154 -8.51 -16.91 -5.44
N SER A 155 -8.74 -18.09 -6.03
CA SER A 155 -8.60 -18.32 -7.48
C SER A 155 -9.45 -17.39 -8.35
N ASP A 156 -10.58 -16.95 -7.82
CA ASP A 156 -11.56 -16.11 -8.52
C ASP A 156 -11.24 -14.61 -8.36
N CYS A 157 -10.15 -14.29 -7.66
CA CYS A 157 -9.59 -12.94 -7.57
C CYS A 157 -8.33 -12.87 -8.43
N ARG A 158 -8.30 -11.84 -9.29
CA ARG A 158 -7.12 -11.44 -10.06
C ARG A 158 -6.71 -10.05 -9.62
N THR A 159 -5.41 -9.82 -9.55
CA THR A 159 -4.84 -8.48 -9.41
C THR A 159 -5.10 -7.67 -10.67
N VAL A 160 -4.99 -6.34 -10.58
CA VAL A 160 -5.01 -5.45 -11.76
C VAL A 160 -3.90 -5.80 -12.75
N LEU A 161 -2.78 -6.37 -12.29
CA LEU A 161 -1.69 -6.84 -13.15
C LEU A 161 -2.19 -7.92 -14.12
N THR A 162 -2.84 -8.96 -13.59
CA THR A 162 -3.35 -10.07 -14.41
C THR A 162 -4.60 -9.69 -15.18
N SER A 163 -5.58 -9.08 -14.51
CA SER A 163 -6.89 -8.83 -15.12
C SER A 163 -6.85 -7.82 -16.28
N LEU A 164 -5.97 -6.82 -16.23
CA LEU A 164 -5.84 -5.86 -17.34
C LEU A 164 -5.13 -6.48 -18.54
N VAL A 165 -4.13 -7.34 -18.33
CA VAL A 165 -3.46 -8.07 -19.42
C VAL A 165 -4.39 -9.11 -20.03
N GLU A 166 -5.08 -9.90 -19.19
CA GLU A 166 -6.03 -10.92 -19.64
C GLU A 166 -7.20 -10.34 -20.45
N SER A 167 -7.64 -9.11 -20.12
CA SER A 167 -8.70 -8.42 -20.86
C SER A 167 -8.22 -7.67 -22.10
N GLY A 168 -6.90 -7.61 -22.35
CA GLY A 168 -6.30 -6.86 -23.46
C GLY A 168 -6.35 -5.34 -23.30
N LYS A 169 -6.55 -4.84 -22.07
CA LYS A 169 -6.49 -3.40 -21.76
C LYS A 169 -5.05 -2.92 -21.53
N ALA A 170 -4.18 -3.83 -21.11
CA ALA A 170 -2.74 -3.68 -21.06
C ALA A 170 -2.10 -4.82 -21.87
N ASP A 171 -0.95 -4.58 -22.48
CA ASP A 171 -0.21 -5.61 -23.21
C ASP A 171 0.68 -6.44 -22.27
N SER A 172 1.17 -5.86 -21.18
CA SER A 172 2.07 -6.54 -20.25
C SER A 172 2.07 -5.94 -18.83
N ALA A 173 2.43 -6.74 -17.83
CA ALA A 173 2.64 -6.29 -16.46
C ALA A 173 3.88 -6.92 -15.80
N ALA A 174 4.40 -6.30 -14.75
CA ALA A 174 5.47 -6.83 -13.93
C ALA A 174 5.20 -6.61 -12.44
N PHE A 175 5.38 -7.65 -11.64
CA PHE A 175 5.51 -7.55 -10.19
C PHE A 175 6.94 -7.89 -9.77
N MET A 176 7.63 -6.91 -9.19
CA MET A 176 9.01 -7.01 -8.74
C MET A 176 9.06 -6.90 -7.21
N CYS A 177 9.39 -7.96 -6.49
CA CYS A 177 9.31 -8.00 -5.02
C CYS A 177 10.54 -8.62 -4.34
N ILE A 178 10.62 -8.52 -3.01
CA ILE A 178 11.72 -9.07 -2.21
C ILE A 178 11.21 -10.16 -1.28
N TRP A 179 10.17 -9.88 -0.51
CA TRP A 179 9.63 -10.84 0.45
C TRP A 179 9.05 -12.10 -0.24
N ASP A 180 9.48 -13.27 0.24
CA ASP A 180 9.10 -14.58 -0.32
C ASP A 180 7.60 -14.89 -0.19
N GLY A 181 6.93 -14.30 0.80
CA GLY A 181 5.50 -14.39 1.04
C GLY A 181 4.63 -13.82 -0.09
N HIS A 182 5.22 -13.14 -1.07
CA HIS A 182 4.50 -12.71 -2.27
C HIS A 182 4.33 -13.81 -3.31
N ILE A 183 5.43 -14.47 -3.73
CA ILE A 183 5.42 -15.35 -4.92
C ILE A 183 5.99 -16.75 -4.65
N THR A 184 7.12 -16.85 -3.93
CA THR A 184 7.96 -18.07 -3.92
C THR A 184 7.70 -19.00 -2.74
N GLY A 185 7.21 -18.47 -1.62
CA GLY A 185 6.86 -19.25 -0.43
C GLY A 185 5.73 -20.26 -0.64
N GLU A 186 5.65 -21.27 0.23
CA GLU A 186 4.65 -22.34 0.13
C GLU A 186 3.20 -21.83 0.19
N ASN A 187 2.94 -20.76 0.94
CA ASN A 187 1.62 -20.11 0.98
C ASN A 187 1.73 -18.65 0.55
N ALA A 188 2.61 -18.38 -0.41
CA ALA A 188 2.81 -17.04 -0.91
C ALA A 188 1.58 -16.54 -1.66
N THR A 189 1.15 -15.32 -1.34
CA THR A 189 -0.19 -14.81 -1.67
C THR A 189 -0.52 -14.91 -3.16
N TYR A 190 0.42 -14.61 -4.05
CA TYR A 190 0.20 -14.56 -5.50
C TYR A 190 0.69 -15.81 -6.23
N ARG A 191 1.12 -16.86 -5.53
CA ARG A 191 1.71 -18.05 -6.17
C ARG A 191 0.80 -18.72 -7.20
N GLU A 192 -0.48 -18.90 -6.85
CA GLU A 192 -1.42 -19.54 -7.79
C GLU A 192 -1.80 -18.61 -8.95
N GLU A 193 -1.75 -17.29 -8.75
CA GLU A 193 -1.93 -16.33 -9.84
C GLU A 193 -0.73 -16.34 -10.80
N ALA A 194 0.50 -16.35 -10.29
CA ALA A 194 1.71 -16.46 -11.10
C ALA A 194 1.75 -17.77 -11.92
N ARG A 195 1.32 -18.89 -11.33
CA ARG A 195 1.15 -20.15 -12.06
C ARG A 195 0.08 -20.05 -13.13
N TYR A 196 -1.02 -19.37 -12.82
CA TYR A 196 -2.11 -19.18 -13.77
C TYR A 196 -1.67 -18.36 -14.98
N THR A 197 -0.97 -17.23 -14.79
CA THR A 197 -0.50 -16.40 -15.92
C THR A 197 0.46 -17.18 -16.81
N MET A 198 1.40 -17.92 -16.21
CA MET A 198 2.33 -18.79 -16.95
C MET A 198 1.62 -19.91 -17.71
N ALA A 199 0.62 -20.55 -17.12
CA ALA A 199 -0.11 -21.66 -17.75
C ALA A 199 -0.99 -21.21 -18.93
N ASN A 200 -1.37 -19.94 -18.97
CA ASN A 200 -2.28 -19.38 -19.97
C ASN A 200 -1.60 -18.36 -20.91
N ASP A 201 -0.26 -18.27 -20.87
CA ASP A 201 0.52 -17.34 -21.71
C ASP A 201 0.07 -15.87 -21.58
N ILE A 202 -0.26 -15.46 -20.35
CA ILE A 202 -0.60 -14.07 -20.00
C ILE A 202 0.70 -13.37 -19.61
N ASP A 203 1.06 -12.29 -20.32
CA ASP A 203 2.35 -11.58 -20.14
C ASP A 203 2.40 -10.75 -18.84
N VAL A 204 2.48 -11.46 -17.72
CA VAL A 204 2.74 -10.91 -16.39
C VAL A 204 4.03 -11.52 -15.88
N ARG A 205 5.05 -10.68 -15.66
CA ARG A 205 6.33 -11.09 -15.09
C ARG A 205 6.25 -11.04 -13.56
N TRP A 206 6.78 -12.08 -12.93
CA TRP A 206 6.79 -12.26 -11.48
C TRP A 206 8.24 -12.46 -11.05
N GLU A 207 8.84 -11.42 -10.49
CA GLU A 207 10.29 -11.31 -10.32
C GLU A 207 10.66 -11.08 -8.85
N THR A 208 11.76 -11.70 -8.41
CA THR A 208 12.24 -11.59 -7.03
C THR A 208 13.65 -11.01 -6.97
N TYR A 209 13.90 -10.24 -5.92
CA TYR A 209 15.13 -9.51 -5.68
C TYR A 209 15.64 -9.73 -4.25
N SER A 210 16.94 -9.55 -4.03
CA SER A 210 17.56 -9.84 -2.74
C SER A 210 17.29 -8.76 -1.68
N TRP A 211 17.19 -7.50 -2.10
CA TRP A 211 16.96 -6.35 -1.24
C TRP A 211 16.60 -5.09 -2.08
N ASP A 212 16.18 -4.02 -1.40
CA ASP A 212 15.73 -2.76 -2.03
C ASP A 212 16.76 -2.16 -2.99
N ASP A 213 18.06 -2.24 -2.69
CA ASP A 213 19.10 -1.71 -3.59
C ASP A 213 19.15 -2.48 -4.92
N ALA A 214 19.05 -3.80 -4.88
CA ALA A 214 19.04 -4.64 -6.08
C ALA A 214 17.74 -4.47 -6.87
N LEU A 215 16.60 -4.39 -6.16
CA LEU A 215 15.29 -4.07 -6.74
C LEU A 215 15.32 -2.70 -7.43
N HIS A 216 15.85 -1.67 -6.77
CA HIS A 216 15.90 -0.31 -7.32
C HIS A 216 16.74 -0.23 -8.59
N GLN A 217 17.90 -0.91 -8.67
CA GLN A 217 18.68 -0.97 -9.90
C GLN A 217 17.93 -1.66 -11.05
N ALA A 218 17.18 -2.72 -10.75
CA ALA A 218 16.34 -3.38 -11.74
C ALA A 218 15.18 -2.48 -12.20
N LEU A 219 14.54 -1.76 -11.26
CA LEU A 219 13.49 -0.79 -11.57
C LEU A 219 13.98 0.37 -12.43
N LEU A 220 15.19 0.88 -12.21
CA LEU A 220 15.80 1.89 -13.09
C LEU A 220 15.98 1.36 -14.52
N SER A 221 16.37 0.09 -14.65
CA SER A 221 16.53 -0.58 -15.94
C SER A 221 15.18 -0.80 -16.64
N GLU A 222 14.17 -1.26 -15.90
CA GLU A 222 12.79 -1.41 -16.37
C GLU A 222 12.21 -0.06 -16.83
N ALA A 223 12.29 0.96 -15.98
CA ALA A 223 11.80 2.31 -16.24
C ALA A 223 12.44 2.96 -17.47
N ALA A 224 13.72 2.70 -17.74
CA ALA A 224 14.42 3.21 -18.92
C ALA A 224 14.15 2.38 -20.20
N SER A 225 13.63 1.15 -20.07
CA SER A 225 13.51 0.21 -21.18
C SER A 225 12.38 0.58 -22.15
N PRO A 226 12.58 0.55 -23.48
CA PRO A 226 11.47 0.67 -24.43
C PRO A 226 10.47 -0.49 -24.31
N ALA A 227 10.87 -1.61 -23.70
CA ALA A 227 10.03 -2.75 -23.38
C ALA A 227 9.51 -2.73 -21.94
N CYS A 228 9.54 -1.58 -21.26
CA CYS A 228 8.90 -1.39 -19.96
C CYS A 228 7.46 -1.90 -20.00
N ALA A 229 7.06 -2.71 -19.03
CA ALA A 229 5.70 -3.22 -18.92
C ALA A 229 4.68 -2.07 -18.88
N ASP A 230 3.43 -2.33 -19.25
CA ASP A 230 2.39 -1.31 -19.15
C ASP A 230 2.01 -1.03 -17.71
N ILE A 231 2.11 -2.05 -16.84
CA ILE A 231 1.88 -1.90 -15.40
C ILE A 231 3.08 -2.49 -14.66
N VAL A 232 3.75 -1.68 -13.84
CA VAL A 232 4.77 -2.16 -12.92
C VAL A 232 4.32 -1.91 -11.50
N PHE A 233 4.32 -2.97 -10.70
CA PHE A 233 4.15 -2.90 -9.26
C PHE A 233 5.41 -3.43 -8.60
N PHE A 234 5.84 -2.78 -7.53
CA PHE A 234 6.93 -3.24 -6.70
C PHE A 234 6.73 -2.82 -5.25
N VAL A 235 7.47 -3.48 -4.36
CA VAL A 235 7.43 -3.21 -2.91
C VAL A 235 8.85 -2.97 -2.41
N TYR A 236 9.09 -1.80 -1.82
CA TYR A 236 10.26 -1.53 -1.00
C TYR A 236 10.01 -1.97 0.44
N GLU A 237 10.96 -2.72 1.01
CA GLU A 237 10.85 -3.39 2.32
C GLU A 237 11.48 -2.59 3.47
N ARG A 238 12.29 -1.57 3.16
CA ARG A 238 13.07 -0.81 4.17
C ARG A 238 12.20 -0.29 5.34
N PRO A 239 11.02 0.33 5.16
CA PRO A 239 10.27 0.89 6.28
C PRO A 239 9.74 -0.20 7.22
N ASP A 240 9.16 -1.27 6.69
CA ASP A 240 8.71 -2.41 7.50
C ASP A 240 9.87 -3.08 8.26
N SER A 241 10.99 -3.34 7.57
CA SER A 241 12.19 -3.90 8.18
C SER A 241 12.75 -3.04 9.31
N ALA A 242 12.84 -1.72 9.12
CA ALA A 242 13.26 -0.78 10.15
C ALA A 242 12.24 -0.72 11.31
N GLY A 243 10.95 -0.76 10.99
CA GLY A 243 9.86 -0.80 11.95
C GLY A 243 9.94 -2.03 12.86
N HIS A 244 10.18 -3.21 12.30
CA HIS A 244 10.43 -4.43 13.06
C HIS A 244 11.70 -4.37 13.90
N GLY A 245 12.80 -3.85 13.34
CA GLY A 245 14.09 -3.83 14.02
C GLY A 245 14.19 -2.80 15.15
N LYS A 246 13.58 -1.62 14.99
CA LYS A 246 13.79 -0.44 15.83
C LYS A 246 12.51 0.24 16.30
N GLY A 247 11.43 0.11 15.55
CA GLY A 247 10.11 0.58 15.91
C GLY A 247 9.46 1.45 14.84
N PHE A 248 8.17 1.26 14.62
CA PHE A 248 7.33 2.04 13.71
C PHE A 248 6.95 3.39 14.35
N SER A 249 7.86 4.37 14.34
CA SER A 249 7.61 5.70 14.91
C SER A 249 8.44 6.80 14.25
N ASN A 250 7.88 8.01 14.23
CA ASN A 250 8.60 9.23 13.82
C ASN A 250 9.74 9.61 14.76
N ASP A 251 9.78 9.03 15.96
CA ASP A 251 10.88 9.23 16.93
C ASP A 251 12.05 8.26 16.70
N VAL A 252 11.94 7.32 15.74
CA VAL A 252 12.97 6.33 15.43
C VAL A 252 13.70 6.75 14.15
N PRO A 253 14.96 7.22 14.23
CA PRO A 253 15.70 7.73 13.08
C PRO A 253 15.84 6.73 11.93
N GLU A 254 16.04 5.44 12.24
CA GLU A 254 16.19 4.39 11.22
C GLU A 254 14.90 4.19 10.42
N TYR A 255 13.74 4.25 11.08
CA TYR A 255 12.43 4.14 10.41
C TYR A 255 12.14 5.38 9.56
N VAL A 256 12.45 6.57 10.07
CA VAL A 256 12.31 7.82 9.32
C VAL A 256 13.22 7.82 8.08
N GLU A 257 14.48 7.40 8.23
CA GLU A 257 15.41 7.36 7.11
C GLU A 257 15.04 6.29 6.08
N ALA A 258 14.47 5.16 6.50
CA ALA A 258 13.94 4.15 5.60
C ALA A 258 12.83 4.72 4.70
N ILE A 259 11.87 5.46 5.26
CA ILE A 259 10.80 6.12 4.48
C ILE A 259 11.39 7.16 3.51
N LYS A 260 12.32 7.99 3.98
CA LYS A 260 13.01 8.98 3.13
C LYS A 260 13.80 8.32 2.01
N GLY A 261 14.40 7.16 2.27
CA GLY A 261 15.11 6.36 1.26
C GLY A 261 14.18 5.90 0.15
N CYS A 262 13.04 5.29 0.50
CA CYS A 262 12.02 4.90 -0.48
C CYS A 262 11.50 6.09 -1.31
N ASP A 263 11.28 7.24 -0.66
CA ASP A 263 10.79 8.46 -1.34
C ASP A 263 11.81 9.06 -2.31
N ARG A 264 13.11 9.02 -1.98
CA ARG A 264 14.18 9.45 -2.91
C ARG A 264 14.37 8.47 -4.06
N ASP A 265 14.39 7.17 -3.79
CA ASP A 265 14.53 6.14 -4.83
C ASP A 265 13.34 6.19 -5.81
N ALA A 266 12.12 6.40 -5.31
CA ALA A 266 10.95 6.60 -6.16
C ALA A 266 11.05 7.90 -6.97
N TYR A 267 11.66 8.96 -6.43
CA TYR A 267 11.83 10.22 -7.14
C TYR A 267 12.75 10.01 -8.34
N ASP A 268 13.87 9.32 -8.12
CA ASP A 268 14.81 8.95 -9.18
C ASP A 268 14.14 8.10 -10.26
N LEU A 269 13.31 7.11 -9.89
CA LEU A 269 12.54 6.32 -10.86
C LEU A 269 11.59 7.17 -11.71
N ILE A 270 10.86 8.10 -11.10
CA ILE A 270 9.97 9.01 -11.82
C ILE A 270 10.78 9.90 -12.78
N ARG A 271 11.94 10.41 -12.35
CA ARG A 271 12.84 11.19 -13.22
C ARG A 271 13.33 10.33 -14.40
N THR A 272 13.66 9.06 -14.18
CA THR A 272 14.06 8.13 -15.25
C THR A 272 12.93 7.92 -16.26
N ILE A 273 11.69 7.76 -15.81
CA ILE A 273 10.52 7.63 -16.68
C ILE A 273 10.30 8.91 -17.50
N GLU A 274 10.35 10.08 -16.87
CA GLU A 274 10.16 11.36 -17.55
C GLU A 274 11.27 11.68 -18.55
N ALA A 275 12.47 11.11 -18.38
CA ALA A 275 13.59 11.26 -19.30
C ALA A 275 13.49 10.38 -20.57
N ARG A 276 12.51 9.49 -20.65
CA ARG A 276 12.32 8.62 -21.83
C ARG A 276 12.02 9.44 -23.07
N SER A 277 12.62 9.08 -24.20
CA SER A 277 12.32 9.72 -25.49
C SER A 277 10.87 9.50 -25.94
N THR A 278 10.20 8.46 -25.44
CA THR A 278 8.80 8.13 -25.71
C THR A 278 7.81 8.77 -24.74
N TYR A 279 8.27 9.40 -23.64
CA TYR A 279 7.41 9.89 -22.55
C TYR A 279 6.27 10.79 -23.04
N ALA A 280 6.53 11.64 -24.04
CA ALA A 280 5.53 12.53 -24.61
C ALA A 280 4.31 11.78 -25.19
N GLY A 281 4.49 10.57 -25.72
CA GLY A 281 3.43 9.70 -26.25
C GLY A 281 2.78 8.77 -25.22
N GLU A 282 3.31 8.68 -24.01
CA GLU A 282 2.84 7.77 -22.95
C GLU A 282 1.92 8.51 -21.97
N ASP A 283 0.76 7.93 -21.63
CA ASP A 283 -0.15 8.44 -20.59
C ASP A 283 0.11 7.70 -19.28
N TRP A 284 0.83 8.34 -18.36
CA TRP A 284 1.29 7.74 -17.11
C TRP A 284 0.34 7.97 -15.93
N LEU A 285 0.06 6.91 -15.18
CA LEU A 285 -0.47 6.93 -13.82
C LEU A 285 0.62 6.52 -12.84
N PHE A 286 0.93 7.41 -11.90
CA PHE A 286 1.80 7.11 -10.76
C PHE A 286 0.97 7.04 -9.48
N ILE A 287 1.15 5.97 -8.71
CA ILE A 287 0.53 5.78 -7.41
C ILE A 287 1.60 5.37 -6.40
N ILE A 288 1.81 6.16 -5.36
CA ILE A 288 2.68 5.81 -4.23
C ILE A 288 1.79 5.52 -3.02
N THR A 289 1.94 4.35 -2.42
CA THR A 289 1.05 3.90 -1.35
C THR A 289 1.78 2.99 -0.36
N SER A 290 1.10 2.69 0.74
CA SER A 290 1.51 1.71 1.73
C SER A 290 0.33 0.80 2.07
N ASP A 291 0.64 -0.44 2.40
CA ASP A 291 -0.28 -1.55 2.66
C ASP A 291 -0.67 -1.68 4.14
N HIS A 292 0.19 -1.19 5.04
CA HIS A 292 -0.10 -0.96 6.45
C HIS A 292 0.89 0.01 7.10
N GLY A 293 0.60 0.42 8.33
CA GLY A 293 1.59 0.98 9.25
C GLY A 293 1.99 -0.02 10.34
N GLY A 294 2.50 0.46 11.48
CA GLY A 294 2.86 -0.39 12.61
C GLY A 294 2.89 0.34 13.94
N HIS A 295 2.95 -0.41 15.03
CA HIS A 295 2.99 0.12 16.40
C HIS A 295 4.00 -0.65 17.27
N GLY A 296 4.88 0.07 17.96
CA GLY A 296 6.04 -0.55 18.60
C GLY A 296 6.91 -1.18 17.53
N THR A 297 7.26 -2.46 17.68
CA THR A 297 8.04 -3.25 16.70
C THR A 297 7.19 -4.27 15.93
N SER A 298 5.87 -4.07 15.90
CA SER A 298 4.92 -5.02 15.31
C SER A 298 3.82 -4.33 14.51
N HIS A 299 3.13 -5.10 13.69
CA HIS A 299 1.96 -4.68 12.92
C HIS A 299 0.92 -5.82 12.90
N GLY A 300 -0.11 -5.74 12.06
CA GLY A 300 -1.19 -6.73 11.95
C GLY A 300 -2.43 -6.47 12.83
N SER A 301 -2.39 -5.48 13.72
CA SER A 301 -3.51 -5.15 14.60
C SER A 301 -4.42 -4.04 14.04
N GLN A 302 -5.61 -3.88 14.61
CA GLN A 302 -6.51 -2.78 14.26
C GLN A 302 -6.16 -1.44 14.95
N HIS A 303 -4.95 -1.32 15.50
CA HIS A 303 -4.44 -0.08 16.06
C HIS A 303 -4.36 1.00 14.99
N VAL A 304 -4.60 2.26 15.35
CA VAL A 304 -4.66 3.36 14.37
C VAL A 304 -3.35 3.53 13.62
N ASP A 305 -2.21 3.42 14.32
CA ASP A 305 -0.90 3.47 13.70
C ASP A 305 -0.67 2.34 12.67
N CYS A 306 -1.32 1.19 12.84
CA CYS A 306 -1.22 0.09 11.88
C CYS A 306 -2.19 0.24 10.70
N ARG A 307 -3.33 0.89 10.93
CA ARG A 307 -4.39 1.04 9.92
C ARG A 307 -4.15 2.19 8.95
N MET A 308 -3.56 3.30 9.39
CA MET A 308 -3.52 4.51 8.57
C MET A 308 -2.34 4.50 7.62
N THR A 309 -2.67 4.58 6.32
CA THR A 309 -1.74 4.64 5.20
C THR A 309 -2.06 5.88 4.35
N TYR A 310 -1.55 5.93 3.12
CA TYR A 310 -1.74 7.06 2.22
C TYR A 310 -1.79 6.60 0.77
N ILE A 311 -2.32 7.46 -0.09
CA ILE A 311 -2.27 7.32 -1.55
C ILE A 311 -1.81 8.67 -2.10
N ALA A 312 -0.61 8.73 -2.68
CA ALA A 312 -0.15 9.86 -3.49
C ALA A 312 -0.33 9.52 -4.96
N THR A 313 -0.87 10.42 -5.76
CA THR A 313 -1.11 10.16 -7.18
C THR A 313 -1.03 11.42 -8.04
N ASN A 314 -0.65 11.24 -9.31
CA ASN A 314 -0.61 12.30 -10.31
C ASN A 314 -1.96 12.52 -11.00
N LYS A 315 -3.02 11.79 -10.60
CA LYS A 315 -4.40 11.97 -11.06
C LYS A 315 -5.32 12.16 -9.86
N ALA A 316 -5.93 13.33 -9.75
CA ALA A 316 -6.77 13.66 -8.61
C ALA A 316 -7.93 12.66 -8.43
N ILE A 317 -8.25 12.33 -7.19
CA ILE A 317 -9.38 11.50 -6.83
C ILE A 317 -10.55 12.45 -6.56
N ALA A 318 -11.67 12.25 -7.26
CA ALA A 318 -12.88 13.02 -6.99
C ALA A 318 -13.38 12.64 -5.59
N MET A 319 -13.50 13.64 -4.70
CA MET A 319 -14.04 13.46 -3.36
C MET A 319 -15.48 13.99 -3.35
N ASP A 320 -16.43 13.11 -3.08
CA ASP A 320 -17.86 13.43 -2.90
C ASP A 320 -18.16 14.15 -1.58
#